data_AF-A0A2E9XN86-F1
#
_entry.id   AF-A0A2E9XN86-F1
#
_cell.length_a   1.000
_cell.length_b   1.000
_cell.length_c   1.000
_cell.angle_alpha   90.00
_cell.angle_beta   90.00
_cell.angle_gamma   90.00
#
_symmetry.space_group_name_H-M   'P 1'
#
loop_
_entity.id
_entity.type
_entity.pdbx_description
1 polymer ?
#
loop_
_entity_poly.entity_id
_entity_poly.type
_entity_poly.pdbx_seq_one_letter_code
_entity_poly.pdbx_strand_id
1 'polypeptide(L)'
;MKSITLLLLGLFLVVPSLLAAEEKSYLQTRDDISMKVHKYFEITPDESSSFAESFFGEGLEVYINDLHIKGKEEYLKRLDAIRQLFKDTKFEELHVHTNYFSSEALLTKDETFGEYRPNEQTIWTNAWGVFTGVGRTTGNKVSFRMHMDFRTSKGKVVEMLAFYDPAQMQAEMKALEATKN
;
A
#
# COMPACT_ATOMS: atom_id res chain seq x y z
N MET A 1 -45.25 21.73 -64.15
CA MET A 1 -44.88 20.48 -63.44
C MET A 1 -43.69 20.79 -62.53
N LYS A 2 -43.71 20.20 -61.34
CA LYS A 2 -43.10 20.70 -60.10
C LYS A 2 -41.57 20.61 -60.07
N SER A 3 -40.93 21.68 -59.63
CA SER A 3 -39.53 21.76 -59.21
C SER A 3 -39.31 20.93 -57.93
N ILE A 4 -38.34 20.02 -57.95
CA ILE A 4 -37.92 19.24 -56.78
C ILE A 4 -36.70 19.92 -56.19
N THR A 5 -36.92 20.66 -55.10
CA THR A 5 -35.84 21.15 -54.24
C THR A 5 -35.43 19.99 -53.33
N LEU A 6 -34.26 19.40 -53.58
CA LEU A 6 -33.70 18.35 -52.73
C LEU A 6 -33.09 19.03 -51.48
N LEU A 7 -33.81 18.93 -50.36
CA LEU A 7 -33.36 19.42 -49.06
C LEU A 7 -32.28 18.47 -48.53
N LEU A 8 -31.01 18.90 -48.49
CA LEU A 8 -29.96 18.19 -47.76
C LEU A 8 -30.26 18.29 -46.26
N LEU A 9 -30.82 17.23 -45.68
CA LEU A 9 -30.98 17.10 -44.24
C LEU A 9 -29.62 16.71 -43.65
N GLY A 10 -28.88 17.70 -43.15
CA GLY A 10 -27.65 17.48 -42.40
C GLY A 10 -27.95 16.74 -41.10
N LEU A 11 -27.62 15.46 -41.05
CA LEU A 11 -27.66 14.66 -39.82
C LEU A 11 -26.49 15.10 -38.93
N PHE A 12 -26.71 16.12 -38.10
CA PHE A 12 -25.81 16.39 -36.97
C PHE A 12 -25.97 15.24 -35.97
N LEU A 13 -25.12 14.22 -36.10
CA LEU A 13 -24.86 13.30 -35.01
C LEU A 13 -24.20 14.14 -33.90
N VAL A 14 -25.00 14.54 -32.92
CA VAL A 14 -24.48 14.92 -31.61
C VAL A 14 -23.81 13.66 -31.07
N VAL A 15 -22.50 13.54 -31.30
CA VAL A 15 -21.67 12.58 -30.58
C VAL A 15 -21.79 13.01 -29.12
N PRO A 16 -22.49 12.26 -28.25
CA PRO A 16 -22.32 12.52 -26.82
C PRO A 16 -20.83 12.31 -26.58
N SER A 17 -20.19 13.25 -25.90
CA SER A 17 -18.80 13.17 -25.49
C SER A 17 -18.56 11.87 -24.71
N LEU A 18 -18.32 10.78 -25.43
CA LEU A 18 -18.03 9.44 -24.91
C LEU A 18 -16.58 9.33 -24.39
N LEU A 19 -15.95 10.49 -24.13
CA LEU A 19 -14.56 10.66 -23.73
C LEU A 19 -14.42 11.52 -22.47
N ALA A 20 -15.48 11.68 -21.68
CA ALA A 20 -15.26 11.95 -20.26
C ALA A 20 -14.88 10.60 -19.63
N ALA A 21 -13.58 10.29 -19.58
CA ALA A 21 -13.10 9.24 -18.69
C ALA A 21 -13.63 9.61 -17.30
N GLU A 22 -14.52 8.80 -16.76
CA GLU A 22 -15.18 9.13 -15.50
C GLU A 22 -14.12 9.12 -14.39
N GLU A 23 -14.20 10.07 -13.46
CA GLU A 23 -13.35 10.14 -12.24
C GLU A 23 -13.73 9.00 -11.26
N LYS A 24 -13.94 7.79 -11.76
CA LYS A 24 -14.43 6.66 -10.99
C LYS A 24 -13.27 5.80 -10.53
N SER A 25 -12.66 6.23 -9.44
CA SER A 25 -11.86 5.34 -8.59
C SER A 25 -12.78 4.32 -7.90
N TYR A 26 -12.27 3.13 -7.59
CA TYR A 26 -13.04 2.11 -6.87
C TYR A 26 -12.21 1.39 -5.82
N LEU A 27 -12.91 0.85 -4.82
CA LEU A 27 -12.32 0.15 -3.70
C LEU A 27 -12.74 -1.33 -3.72
N GLN A 28 -11.81 -2.23 -3.42
CA GLN A 28 -12.07 -3.66 -3.22
C GLN A 28 -11.45 -4.13 -1.91
N THR A 29 -12.07 -5.13 -1.28
CA THR A 29 -11.60 -5.68 0.02
C THR A 29 -11.32 -7.18 -0.05
N ARG A 30 -11.49 -7.80 -1.23
CA ARG A 30 -11.42 -9.26 -1.43
C ARG A 30 -10.66 -9.65 -2.71
N ASP A 31 -10.10 -8.67 -3.40
CA ASP A 31 -9.24 -8.89 -4.55
C ASP A 31 -7.90 -9.50 -4.14
N ASP A 32 -7.18 -10.04 -5.12
CA ASP A 32 -5.92 -10.73 -4.91
C ASP A 32 -4.87 -9.86 -4.19
N ILE A 33 -4.88 -8.54 -4.40
CA ILE A 33 -3.91 -7.63 -3.76
C ILE A 33 -4.29 -7.47 -2.29
N SER A 34 -5.55 -7.18 -1.98
CA SER A 34 -6.05 -7.13 -0.60
C SER A 34 -5.75 -8.42 0.17
N MET A 35 -5.98 -9.59 -0.45
CA MET A 35 -5.71 -10.88 0.19
C MET A 35 -4.22 -11.16 0.40
N LYS A 36 -3.34 -10.68 -0.51
CA LYS A 36 -1.89 -10.75 -0.30
C LYS A 36 -1.41 -9.87 0.84
N VAL A 37 -2.00 -8.69 1.03
CA VAL A 37 -1.70 -7.81 2.17
C VAL A 37 -2.19 -8.42 3.49
N HIS A 38 -3.38 -9.03 3.50
CA HIS A 38 -3.81 -9.84 4.66
C HIS A 38 -2.80 -10.93 5.00
N LYS A 39 -2.43 -11.73 3.99
CA LYS A 39 -1.43 -12.79 4.15
C LYS A 39 -0.10 -12.27 4.66
N TYR A 40 0.37 -11.11 4.18
CA TYR A 40 1.58 -10.46 4.67
C TYR A 40 1.54 -10.29 6.20
N PHE A 41 0.47 -9.72 6.74
CA PHE A 41 0.35 -9.52 8.20
C PHE A 41 0.16 -10.83 8.97
N GLU A 42 -0.51 -11.83 8.39
CA GLU A 42 -0.74 -13.13 9.04
C GLU A 42 0.55 -13.94 9.23
N ILE A 43 1.44 -13.96 8.25
CA ILE A 43 2.62 -14.86 8.26
C ILE A 43 3.93 -14.17 8.62
N THR A 44 4.00 -12.84 8.56
CA THR A 44 5.20 -12.08 8.97
C THR A 44 5.69 -12.42 10.38
N PRO A 45 4.80 -12.66 11.37
CA PRO A 45 5.19 -13.12 12.70
C PRO A 45 5.97 -14.45 12.77
N ASP A 46 5.61 -15.43 11.93
CA ASP A 46 5.93 -16.85 12.20
C ASP A 46 6.87 -17.50 11.18
N GLU A 47 6.92 -17.02 9.94
CA GLU A 47 7.72 -17.66 8.87
C GLU A 47 8.90 -16.81 8.39
N SER A 48 9.96 -17.50 7.95
CA SER A 48 11.10 -16.89 7.28
C SER A 48 10.64 -16.12 6.05
N SER A 49 11.36 -15.04 5.74
CA SER A 49 11.08 -13.96 4.79
C SER A 49 10.66 -14.33 3.35
N SER A 50 10.47 -15.61 3.01
CA SER A 50 10.11 -16.13 1.69
C SER A 50 8.87 -15.47 1.06
N PHE A 51 7.79 -15.24 1.83
CA PHE A 51 6.64 -14.53 1.29
C PHE A 51 6.97 -13.06 1.04
N ALA A 52 7.60 -12.39 2.00
CA ALA A 52 8.01 -10.98 1.87
C ALA A 52 8.96 -10.78 0.67
N GLU A 53 9.90 -11.70 0.44
CA GLU A 53 10.80 -11.72 -0.73
C GLU A 53 10.04 -11.77 -2.05
N SER A 54 8.93 -12.51 -2.09
CA SER A 54 8.05 -12.61 -3.25
C SER A 54 6.99 -11.51 -3.32
N PHE A 55 6.74 -10.80 -2.23
CA PHE A 55 5.70 -9.78 -2.13
C PHE A 55 6.21 -8.40 -2.57
N PHE A 56 7.44 -8.05 -2.17
CA PHE A 56 8.09 -6.79 -2.50
C PHE A 56 8.89 -6.87 -3.82
N GLY A 57 8.92 -5.77 -4.56
CA GLY A 57 9.78 -5.58 -5.74
C GLY A 57 11.20 -5.16 -5.35
N GLU A 58 12.18 -5.32 -6.26
CA GLU A 58 13.60 -5.04 -5.96
C GLU A 58 13.85 -3.56 -5.60
N GLY A 59 13.26 -2.63 -6.35
CA GLY A 59 13.35 -1.19 -6.13
C GLY A 59 12.35 -0.64 -5.10
N LEU A 60 12.09 -1.40 -4.04
CA LEU A 60 11.15 -1.01 -2.99
C LEU A 60 11.58 0.29 -2.31
N GLU A 61 10.67 1.23 -2.18
CA GLU A 61 10.84 2.43 -1.35
C GLU A 61 9.95 2.33 -0.10
N VAL A 62 10.53 2.39 1.09
CA VAL A 62 9.77 2.30 2.34
C VAL A 62 9.97 3.56 3.18
N TYR A 63 8.87 4.17 3.59
CA TYR A 63 8.83 5.30 4.51
C TYR A 63 8.14 4.88 5.79
N ILE A 64 8.83 5.01 6.93
CA ILE A 64 8.30 4.72 8.26
C ILE A 64 8.37 6.00 9.08
N ASN A 65 7.25 6.70 9.23
CA ASN A 65 7.27 8.11 9.64
C ASN A 65 8.28 8.87 8.73
N ASP A 66 9.30 9.52 9.30
CA ASP A 66 10.35 10.22 8.54
C ASP A 66 11.55 9.32 8.15
N LEU A 67 11.59 8.04 8.57
CA LEU A 67 12.65 7.12 8.20
C LEU A 67 12.45 6.62 6.77
N HIS A 68 13.50 6.72 5.95
CA HIS A 68 13.52 6.18 4.59
C HIS A 68 14.42 4.94 4.50
N ILE A 69 13.87 3.83 4.01
CA ILE A 69 14.58 2.58 3.73
C ILE A 69 14.50 2.32 2.22
N LYS A 70 15.67 2.24 1.59
CA LYS A 70 15.80 2.04 0.15
C LYS A 70 16.15 0.59 -0.16
N GLY A 71 15.33 -0.05 -0.98
CA GLY A 71 15.55 -1.40 -1.48
C GLY A 71 14.95 -2.49 -0.59
N LYS A 72 14.57 -3.59 -1.25
CA LYS A 72 13.95 -4.75 -0.61
C LYS A 72 14.84 -5.38 0.46
N GLU A 73 16.13 -5.54 0.18
CA GLU A 73 17.07 -6.21 1.08
C GLU A 73 17.13 -5.54 2.46
N GLU A 74 17.26 -4.22 2.50
CA GLU A 74 17.30 -3.44 3.74
C GLU A 74 15.98 -3.52 4.51
N TYR A 75 14.85 -3.55 3.81
CA TYR A 75 13.56 -3.76 4.46
C TYR A 75 13.43 -5.16 5.08
N LEU A 76 13.90 -6.21 4.40
CA LEU A 76 13.87 -7.57 4.95
C LEU A 76 14.77 -7.71 6.19
N LYS A 77 15.97 -7.11 6.18
CA LYS A 77 16.84 -7.03 7.37
C LYS A 77 16.12 -6.38 8.54
N ARG A 78 15.30 -5.35 8.27
CA ARG A 78 14.49 -4.70 9.30
C ARG A 78 13.42 -5.64 9.87
N LEU A 79 12.73 -6.42 9.04
CA LEU A 79 11.76 -7.41 9.52
C LEU A 79 12.43 -8.44 10.43
N ASP A 80 13.63 -8.90 10.06
CA ASP A 80 14.41 -9.82 10.90
C ASP A 80 14.81 -9.19 12.24
N ALA A 81 15.19 -7.90 12.25
CA ALA A 81 15.44 -7.18 13.48
C ALA A 81 14.20 -7.10 14.38
N ILE A 82 13.01 -6.86 13.81
CA ILE A 82 11.75 -6.84 14.59
C ILE A 82 11.48 -8.22 15.22
N ARG A 83 11.71 -9.32 14.48
CA ARG A 83 11.56 -10.70 15.00
C ARG A 83 12.54 -11.03 16.12
N GLN A 84 13.72 -10.40 16.12
CA GLN A 84 14.71 -10.52 17.20
C GLN A 84 14.32 -9.70 18.45
N LEU A 85 13.53 -8.64 18.28
CA LEU A 85 13.06 -7.81 19.40
C LEU A 85 11.82 -8.38 20.06
N PHE A 86 10.89 -8.93 19.27
CA PHE A 86 9.57 -9.34 19.77
C PHE A 86 9.26 -10.81 19.48
N LYS A 87 8.46 -11.40 20.37
CA LYS A 87 7.83 -12.71 20.20
C LYS A 87 6.32 -12.59 20.35
N ASP A 88 5.61 -13.66 20.01
CA ASP A 88 4.15 -13.75 20.13
C ASP A 88 3.44 -12.58 19.43
N THR A 89 4.00 -12.12 18.30
CA THR A 89 3.54 -10.92 17.60
C THR A 89 2.27 -11.20 16.81
N LYS A 90 1.31 -10.28 16.85
CA LYS A 90 0.05 -10.39 16.10
C LYS A 90 -0.38 -9.04 15.56
N PHE A 91 -1.23 -9.08 14.54
CA PHE A 91 -1.95 -7.92 14.04
C PHE A 91 -3.44 -8.11 14.32
N GLU A 92 -3.92 -7.45 15.36
CA GLU A 92 -5.32 -7.47 15.79
C GLU A 92 -6.09 -6.33 15.10
N GLU A 93 -7.42 -6.46 15.00
CA GLU A 93 -8.28 -5.45 14.37
C GLU A 93 -7.85 -5.08 12.93
N LEU A 94 -7.20 -6.01 12.21
CA LEU A 94 -6.65 -5.75 10.89
C LEU A 94 -7.77 -5.52 9.87
N HIS A 95 -7.83 -4.32 9.33
CA HIS A 95 -8.61 -3.97 8.15
C HIS A 95 -7.68 -3.76 6.96
N VAL A 96 -8.10 -4.22 5.78
CA VAL A 96 -7.37 -4.05 4.53
C VAL A 96 -8.36 -3.72 3.40
N HIS A 97 -7.99 -2.78 2.55
CA HIS A 97 -8.69 -2.54 1.28
C HIS A 97 -7.75 -1.99 0.21
N THR A 98 -8.06 -2.26 -1.05
CA THR A 98 -7.32 -1.78 -2.22
C THR A 98 -8.11 -0.73 -2.97
N ASN A 99 -7.50 0.44 -3.17
CA ASN A 99 -7.97 1.53 -3.99
C ASN A 99 -7.34 1.46 -5.39
N TYR A 100 -8.19 1.48 -6.40
CA TYR A 100 -7.84 1.54 -7.81
C TYR A 100 -8.21 2.91 -8.33
N PHE A 101 -7.20 3.76 -8.52
CA PHE A 101 -7.41 5.15 -8.91
C PHE A 101 -7.67 5.26 -10.42
N SER A 102 -8.64 6.09 -10.80
CA SER A 102 -8.83 6.51 -12.19
C SER A 102 -7.64 7.35 -12.68
N SER A 103 -7.40 7.39 -13.99
CA SER A 103 -6.41 8.32 -14.57
C SER A 103 -6.74 9.77 -14.26
N GLU A 104 -8.02 10.11 -14.19
CA GLU A 104 -8.48 11.49 -13.92
C GLU A 104 -8.50 11.83 -12.43
N ALA A 105 -8.26 10.86 -11.55
CA ALA A 105 -8.24 11.13 -10.11
C ALA A 105 -7.04 12.01 -9.74
N LEU A 106 -7.27 12.98 -8.86
CA LEU A 106 -6.24 13.91 -8.41
C LEU A 106 -5.16 13.18 -7.59
N LEU A 107 -3.91 13.36 -8.01
CA LEU A 107 -2.71 13.06 -7.21
C LEU A 107 -2.38 14.25 -6.30
N THR A 108 -2.45 15.45 -6.85
CA THR A 108 -2.33 16.73 -6.13
C THR A 108 -3.46 17.66 -6.55
N LYS A 109 -3.50 18.87 -6.02
CA LYS A 109 -4.51 19.88 -6.40
C LYS A 109 -4.49 20.24 -7.90
N ASP A 110 -3.35 20.06 -8.58
CA ASP A 110 -3.14 20.50 -9.97
C ASP A 110 -2.73 19.36 -10.92
N GLU A 111 -2.58 18.13 -10.42
CA GLU A 111 -2.04 17.00 -11.19
C GLU A 111 -2.86 15.74 -10.92
N THR A 112 -3.18 15.01 -11.99
CA THR A 112 -3.90 13.73 -11.96
C THR A 112 -2.93 12.54 -11.94
N PHE A 113 -3.42 11.37 -11.54
CA PHE A 113 -2.64 10.14 -11.63
C PHE A 113 -2.28 9.76 -13.08
N GLY A 114 -3.13 10.11 -14.05
CA GLY A 114 -2.90 9.87 -15.48
C GLY A 114 -1.79 10.74 -16.07
N GLU A 115 -1.66 11.98 -15.62
CA GLU A 115 -0.54 12.86 -16.00
C GLU A 115 0.77 12.37 -15.39
N TYR A 116 0.74 12.01 -14.11
CA TYR A 116 1.93 11.54 -13.39
C TYR A 116 2.37 10.13 -13.82
N ARG A 117 1.42 9.24 -14.14
CA ARG A 117 1.64 7.84 -14.53
C ARG A 117 0.77 7.45 -15.74
N PRO A 118 1.11 7.95 -16.94
CA PRO A 118 0.27 7.77 -18.14
C PRO A 118 0.15 6.32 -18.63
N ASN A 119 1.05 5.44 -18.19
CA ASN A 119 1.15 4.06 -18.68
C ASN A 119 0.79 3.00 -17.62
N GLU A 120 0.28 3.42 -16.45
CA GLU A 120 -0.01 2.50 -15.36
C GLU A 120 -1.14 3.03 -14.47
N GLN A 121 -2.13 2.18 -14.17
CA GLN A 121 -3.14 2.48 -13.15
C GLN A 121 -2.48 2.57 -11.77
N THR A 122 -2.74 3.65 -11.02
CA THR A 122 -2.25 3.73 -9.65
C THR A 122 -3.12 2.89 -8.72
N ILE A 123 -2.48 1.96 -8.01
CA ILE A 123 -3.12 1.03 -7.09
C ILE A 123 -2.44 1.13 -5.72
N TRP A 124 -3.21 1.40 -4.68
CA TRP A 124 -2.75 1.41 -3.30
C TRP A 124 -3.63 0.53 -2.44
N THR A 125 -3.01 -0.30 -1.62
CA THR A 125 -3.71 -1.06 -0.59
C THR A 125 -3.44 -0.43 0.76
N ASN A 126 -4.49 -0.01 1.45
CA ASN A 126 -4.40 0.54 2.81
C ASN A 126 -4.68 -0.58 3.81
N ALA A 127 -3.93 -0.58 4.89
CA ALA A 127 -4.10 -1.49 6.01
C ALA A 127 -3.94 -0.75 7.33
N TRP A 128 -4.82 -1.00 8.30
CA TRP A 128 -4.63 -0.52 9.66
C TRP A 128 -5.07 -1.57 10.66
N GLY A 129 -4.47 -1.51 11.84
CA GLY A 129 -4.76 -2.44 12.91
C GLY A 129 -3.92 -2.13 14.14
N VAL A 130 -3.85 -3.10 15.03
CA VAL A 130 -3.10 -3.03 16.28
C VAL A 130 -2.01 -4.09 16.23
N PHE A 131 -0.75 -3.66 16.22
CA PHE A 131 0.36 -4.56 16.48
C PHE A 131 0.37 -4.91 17.95
N THR A 132 0.48 -6.19 18.29
CA THR A 132 0.71 -6.67 19.66
C THR A 132 1.91 -7.62 19.67
N GLY A 133 2.58 -7.72 20.82
CA GLY A 133 3.71 -8.63 20.99
C GLY A 133 4.29 -8.59 22.40
N VAL A 134 5.34 -9.37 22.63
CA VAL A 134 6.08 -9.40 23.89
C VAL A 134 7.56 -9.16 23.61
N GLY A 135 8.16 -8.19 24.30
CA GLY A 135 9.59 -7.92 24.25
C GLY A 135 10.39 -9.16 24.65
N ARG A 136 11.35 -9.57 23.84
CA ARG A 136 12.20 -10.73 24.12
C ARG A 136 13.23 -10.45 25.22
N THR A 137 13.69 -9.20 25.30
CA THR A 137 14.65 -8.76 26.31
C THR A 137 13.93 -8.33 27.59
N THR A 138 12.89 -7.51 27.47
CA THR A 138 12.23 -6.94 28.67
C THR A 138 11.10 -7.80 29.23
N GLY A 139 10.50 -8.67 28.40
CA GLY A 139 9.27 -9.39 28.75
C GLY A 139 8.01 -8.51 28.76
N ASN A 140 8.11 -7.23 28.44
CA ASN A 140 6.98 -6.31 28.44
C ASN A 140 6.03 -6.62 27.28
N LYS A 141 4.73 -6.56 27.55
CA LYS A 141 3.71 -6.57 26.49
C LYS A 141 3.72 -5.22 25.79
N VAL A 142 3.72 -5.26 24.46
CA VAL A 142 3.64 -4.08 23.60
C VAL A 142 2.35 -4.09 22.80
N SER A 143 1.80 -2.91 22.59
CA SER A 143 0.62 -2.71 21.75
C SER A 143 0.61 -1.29 21.20
N PHE A 144 0.51 -1.15 19.87
CA PHE A 144 0.36 0.14 19.22
C PHE A 144 -0.45 0.05 17.93
N ARG A 145 -1.15 1.13 17.60
CA ARG A 145 -1.87 1.26 16.34
C ARG A 145 -0.89 1.54 15.20
N MET A 146 -1.17 0.98 14.03
CA MET A 146 -0.42 1.23 12.83
C MET A 146 -1.35 1.49 11.64
N HIS A 147 -0.84 2.27 10.68
CA HIS A 147 -1.42 2.46 9.36
C HIS A 147 -0.33 2.21 8.33
N MET A 148 -0.60 1.37 7.34
CA MET A 148 0.35 1.02 6.29
C MET A 148 -0.32 1.06 4.93
N ASP A 149 0.36 1.66 3.97
CA ASP A 149 -0.09 1.78 2.59
C ASP A 149 0.90 1.07 1.68
N PHE A 150 0.40 0.27 0.76
CA PHE A 150 1.20 -0.56 -0.15
C PHE A 150 0.87 -0.19 -1.59
N ARG A 151 1.80 0.48 -2.28
CA ARG A 151 1.65 0.72 -3.71
C ARG A 151 2.07 -0.51 -4.48
N THR A 152 1.18 -1.00 -5.34
CA THR A 152 1.44 -2.16 -6.17
C THR A 152 1.71 -1.75 -7.62
N SER A 153 2.76 -2.30 -8.21
CA SER A 153 3.08 -2.20 -9.64
C SER A 153 3.47 -3.57 -10.15
N LYS A 154 2.91 -3.98 -11.29
CA LYS A 154 3.19 -5.30 -11.92
C LYS A 154 3.09 -6.48 -10.94
N GLY A 155 2.13 -6.42 -10.02
CA GLY A 155 1.86 -7.48 -9.03
C GLY A 155 2.82 -7.55 -7.84
N LYS A 156 3.71 -6.57 -7.67
CA LYS A 156 4.65 -6.45 -6.54
C LYS A 156 4.45 -5.13 -5.81
N VAL A 157 4.68 -5.12 -4.50
CA VAL A 157 4.75 -3.86 -3.75
C VAL A 157 6.07 -3.16 -4.07
N VAL A 158 5.97 -1.92 -4.54
CA VAL A 158 7.11 -1.09 -4.94
C VAL A 158 7.29 0.14 -4.07
N GLU A 159 6.29 0.46 -3.24
CA GLU A 159 6.37 1.52 -2.26
C GLU A 159 5.52 1.16 -1.04
N MET A 160 6.02 1.46 0.15
CA MET A 160 5.28 1.30 1.39
C MET A 160 5.39 2.55 2.26
N LEU A 161 4.25 3.05 2.72
CA LEU A 161 4.17 4.09 3.74
C LEU A 161 3.70 3.44 5.03
N ALA A 162 4.35 3.71 6.16
CA ALA A 162 3.97 3.15 7.45
C ALA A 162 4.02 4.23 8.54
N PHE A 163 2.94 4.34 9.30
CA PHE A 163 2.79 5.27 10.40
C PHE A 163 2.44 4.52 11.67
N TYR A 164 3.25 4.70 12.70
CA TYR A 164 3.02 4.18 14.05
C TYR A 164 3.94 4.87 15.05
N ASP A 165 3.59 4.80 16.33
CA ASP A 165 4.44 5.29 17.42
C ASP A 165 5.65 4.37 17.63
N PRO A 166 6.89 4.85 17.42
CA PRO A 166 8.08 4.01 17.53
C PRO A 166 8.54 3.79 18.99
N ALA A 167 7.93 4.45 19.99
CA ALA A 167 8.44 4.49 21.36
C ALA A 167 8.65 3.10 21.97
N GLN A 168 7.70 2.18 21.78
CA GLN A 168 7.78 0.83 22.34
C GLN A 168 8.85 -0.02 21.66
N MET A 169 9.06 0.16 20.35
CA MET A 169 10.15 -0.50 19.62
C MET A 169 11.52 0.02 20.06
N GLN A 170 11.66 1.34 20.19
CA GLN A 170 12.90 1.97 20.64
C GLN A 170 13.25 1.57 22.08
N ALA A 171 12.25 1.42 22.96
CA ALA A 171 12.46 0.95 24.33
C ALA A 171 13.05 -0.47 24.36
N GLU A 172 12.53 -1.39 23.54
CA GLU A 172 13.06 -2.75 23.46
C GLU A 172 14.46 -2.79 22.84
N MET A 173 14.72 -1.99 21.80
CA MET A 173 16.05 -1.86 21.20
C MET A 173 17.09 -1.39 22.21
N LYS A 174 16.79 -0.35 22.99
CA LYS A 174 17.67 0.16 24.05
C LYS A 174 17.94 -0.88 25.12
N ALA A 175 16.92 -1.66 25.50
CA ALA A 175 17.09 -2.75 26.46
C ALA A 175 18.02 -3.84 25.90
N LEU A 176 17.88 -4.23 24.63
CA LEU A 176 18.75 -5.19 23.99
C LEU A 176 20.21 -4.68 23.91
N GLU A 177 20.42 -3.42 23.56
CA GLU A 177 21.75 -2.80 23.55
C GLU A 177 22.41 -2.81 24.93
N ALA A 178 21.65 -2.54 25.99
CA ALA A 178 22.16 -2.57 27.37
C ALA A 178 22.64 -3.96 27.82
N THR A 179 22.16 -5.05 27.20
CA THR A 179 22.66 -6.42 27.52
C THR A 179 24.01 -6.75 26.90
N LYS A 180 24.51 -5.93 25.96
CA LYS A 180 25.79 -6.12 25.28
C LYS A 180 26.95 -5.39 25.96
N ASN A 181 26.65 -4.60 27.00
CA ASN A 181 27.61 -3.89 27.85
C ASN A 181 27.84 -4.67 29.14
#